data_AF-A0A6P1A8A5-F1
#
_entry.id   AF-A0A6P1A8A5-F1
#
_cell.length_a   1.000
_cell.length_b   1.000
_cell.length_c   1.000
_cell.angle_alpha   90.00
_cell.angle_beta   90.00
_cell.angle_gamma   90.00
#
_symmetry.space_group_name_H-M   'P 1'
#
loop_
_entity.id
_entity.type
_entity.pdbx_description
1 polymer ?
#
loop_
_entity_poly.entity_id
_entity_poly.type
_entity_poly.pdbx_seq_one_letter_code
_entity_poly.pdbx_strand_id
1 'polypeptide(L)'
;MFFSLNSNNQFTQVSEIGVFTVDNEQGTINNLSLGTSGYQEAALENSKVIFSMLPDSHLPNGLTLADIERILPLDEDTSFGFYLLKENSTQAVFKEMQENGNSDEEIILSNSSLFQTEVQTDGSWILSWTDELNAMTVDLQVQQQQPITIGTQLQNEQGLEVIDLSGESNSLTVEVTIHREAAVDNIVSLYKVQADGSVTDPLTGETITATSENQSRYIRAALANRVEGLDISSSNQTETILSGELEAGEIYAPMIIFDPAKQVNANLANPDIWLEDVEVYFPWMEVNSDGYDHIRLLGDNHFGFEDLPAGGDRDFNDLIVKVDLSPVD
;
A
#
# COMPACT_ATOMS: atom_id res chain seq x y z
N MET A 1 1.97 -15.16 10.01
CA MET A 1 3.41 -14.86 10.15
C MET A 1 3.53 -13.38 10.41
N PHE A 2 4.25 -13.00 11.47
CA PHE A 2 4.66 -11.63 11.73
C PHE A 2 5.97 -11.37 11.01
N PHE A 3 6.03 -10.22 10.39
CA PHE A 3 7.16 -9.73 9.65
C PHE A 3 7.54 -8.35 10.20
N SER A 4 8.84 -8.12 10.37
CA SER A 4 9.38 -6.82 10.75
C SER A 4 10.71 -6.56 10.05
N LEU A 5 10.96 -5.29 9.78
CA LEU A 5 12.20 -4.81 9.18
C LEU A 5 13.32 -4.75 10.24
N ASN A 6 14.49 -5.28 9.92
CA ASN A 6 15.66 -5.17 10.80
C ASN A 6 16.40 -3.83 10.58
N SER A 7 17.17 -3.38 11.56
CA SER A 7 17.90 -2.11 11.52
C SER A 7 19.08 -2.09 10.54
N ASN A 8 19.43 -3.22 9.93
CA ASN A 8 20.55 -3.34 8.98
C ASN A 8 20.15 -3.03 7.53
N ASN A 9 18.87 -2.73 7.32
CA ASN A 9 18.31 -2.40 6.03
C ASN A 9 19.02 -1.20 5.40
N GLN A 10 19.32 -1.29 4.11
CA GLN A 10 19.92 -0.23 3.32
C GLN A 10 19.27 -0.18 1.95
N PHE A 11 18.60 0.94 1.67
CA PHE A 11 17.90 1.19 0.41
C PHE A 11 18.10 2.63 0.00
N THR A 12 18.30 2.85 -1.29
CA THR A 12 18.38 4.19 -1.87
C THR A 12 17.11 4.57 -2.63
N GLN A 13 16.17 3.63 -2.77
CA GLN A 13 14.93 3.75 -3.54
C GLN A 13 13.84 2.90 -2.89
N VAL A 14 12.58 3.18 -3.20
CA VAL A 14 11.48 2.32 -2.77
C VAL A 14 11.62 0.92 -3.36
N SER A 15 11.33 -0.09 -2.57
CA SER A 15 11.33 -1.50 -3.00
C SER A 15 10.18 -2.25 -2.36
N GLU A 16 9.54 -3.14 -3.09
CA GLU A 16 8.42 -3.92 -2.59
C GLU A 16 8.84 -5.38 -2.36
N ILE A 17 8.48 -5.90 -1.20
CA ILE A 17 8.69 -7.29 -0.83
C ILE A 17 7.34 -7.96 -0.77
N GLY A 18 7.24 -9.12 -1.39
CA GLY A 18 6.06 -9.96 -1.25
C GLY A 18 6.36 -11.44 -1.16
N VAL A 19 5.30 -12.19 -0.96
CA VAL A 19 5.28 -13.65 -0.89
C VAL A 19 4.29 -14.18 -1.92
N PHE A 20 4.60 -15.30 -2.56
CA PHE A 20 3.69 -15.99 -3.47
C PHE A 20 3.64 -17.48 -3.16
N THR A 21 2.53 -18.10 -3.53
CA THR A 21 2.32 -19.55 -3.32
C THR A 21 2.99 -20.36 -4.44
N VAL A 22 3.57 -21.50 -4.08
CA VAL A 22 4.08 -22.50 -5.05
C VAL A 22 3.44 -23.86 -4.82
N ASP A 23 3.32 -24.64 -5.89
CA ASP A 23 2.64 -25.93 -5.91
C ASP A 23 3.41 -27.03 -5.13
N ASN A 24 4.73 -26.89 -5.01
CA ASN A 24 5.62 -27.91 -4.44
C ASN A 24 7.00 -27.37 -4.08
N GLU A 25 7.82 -28.23 -3.47
CA GLU A 25 9.22 -27.95 -3.07
C GLU A 25 10.16 -27.57 -4.23
N GLN A 26 9.78 -27.87 -5.48
CA GLN A 26 10.55 -27.44 -6.66
C GLN A 26 10.22 -26.01 -7.07
N GLY A 27 9.25 -25.37 -6.39
CA GLY A 27 8.83 -24.01 -6.66
C GLY A 27 8.13 -23.88 -8.00
N THR A 28 7.30 -24.84 -8.40
CA THR A 28 6.49 -24.66 -9.63
C THR A 28 5.22 -23.87 -9.33
N ILE A 29 4.70 -23.15 -10.33
CA ILE A 29 3.41 -22.45 -10.25
C ILE A 29 2.59 -22.82 -11.48
N ASN A 30 1.42 -23.43 -11.33
CA ASN A 30 0.58 -23.86 -12.44
C ASN A 30 1.34 -24.77 -13.46
N ASN A 31 2.23 -25.63 -12.96
CA ASN A 31 3.19 -26.45 -13.74
C ASN A 31 4.30 -25.67 -14.49
N LEU A 32 4.43 -24.37 -14.27
CA LEU A 32 5.57 -23.58 -14.76
C LEU A 32 6.76 -23.78 -13.83
N SER A 33 7.92 -24.06 -14.41
CA SER A 33 9.17 -24.17 -13.66
C SER A 33 9.83 -22.80 -13.54
N LEU A 34 10.63 -22.61 -12.49
CA LEU A 34 11.47 -21.42 -12.33
C LEU A 34 12.25 -21.10 -13.62
N GLY A 35 12.18 -19.84 -14.06
CA GLY A 35 12.86 -19.32 -15.25
C GLY A 35 12.17 -19.61 -16.58
N THR A 36 11.03 -20.30 -16.61
CA THR A 36 10.22 -20.38 -17.83
C THR A 36 9.42 -19.10 -18.05
N SER A 37 9.17 -18.74 -19.32
CA SER A 37 8.28 -17.64 -19.68
C SER A 37 6.92 -17.80 -18.99
N GLY A 38 6.38 -16.70 -18.45
CA GLY A 38 5.14 -16.67 -17.67
C GLY A 38 5.29 -17.01 -16.19
N TYR A 39 6.45 -17.49 -15.72
CA TYR A 39 6.63 -17.83 -14.30
C TYR A 39 6.50 -16.61 -13.39
N GLN A 40 7.14 -15.49 -13.74
CA GLN A 40 7.08 -14.26 -12.93
C GLN A 40 5.66 -13.69 -12.87
N GLU A 41 4.96 -13.66 -14.01
CA GLU A 41 3.55 -13.23 -14.07
C GLU A 41 2.68 -14.11 -13.16
N ALA A 42 2.80 -15.43 -13.24
CA ALA A 42 2.05 -16.36 -12.39
C ALA A 42 2.40 -16.22 -10.89
N ALA A 43 3.64 -15.85 -10.57
CA ALA A 43 4.07 -15.56 -9.21
C ALA A 43 3.42 -14.28 -8.66
N LEU A 44 3.40 -13.20 -9.46
CA LEU A 44 2.78 -11.92 -9.06
C LEU A 44 1.24 -12.00 -9.02
N GLU A 45 0.61 -12.79 -9.89
CA GLU A 45 -0.85 -12.98 -9.88
C GLU A 45 -1.38 -13.54 -8.55
N ASN A 46 -0.59 -14.40 -7.89
CA ASN A 46 -0.95 -15.06 -6.64
C ASN A 46 -0.10 -14.59 -5.46
N SER A 47 0.45 -13.38 -5.55
CA SER A 47 1.28 -12.82 -4.49
C SER A 47 0.50 -11.99 -3.48
N LYS A 48 1.15 -11.74 -2.35
CA LYS A 48 0.71 -10.85 -1.29
C LYS A 48 1.87 -9.92 -0.94
N VAL A 49 1.59 -8.63 -0.88
CA VAL A 49 2.56 -7.62 -0.44
C VAL A 49 2.80 -7.77 1.07
N ILE A 50 4.09 -7.78 1.45
CA ILE A 50 4.52 -7.75 2.84
C ILE A 50 4.85 -6.29 3.22
N PHE A 51 5.77 -5.64 2.50
CA PHE A 51 6.15 -4.24 2.71
C PHE A 51 6.40 -3.57 1.36
N SER A 52 5.96 -2.33 1.19
CA SER A 52 6.68 -1.36 0.36
C SER A 52 7.65 -0.58 1.26
N MET A 53 8.94 -0.77 1.04
CA MET A 53 10.00 -0.22 1.87
C MET A 53 10.42 1.15 1.36
N LEU A 54 10.50 2.12 2.27
CA LEU A 54 10.98 3.46 1.96
C LEU A 54 12.51 3.54 2.00
N PRO A 55 13.15 4.39 1.19
CA PRO A 55 14.56 4.67 1.33
C PRO A 55 14.85 5.35 2.67
N ASP A 56 15.95 5.00 3.32
CA ASP A 56 16.34 5.60 4.62
C ASP A 56 16.74 7.08 4.48
N SER A 57 17.06 7.52 3.27
CA SER A 57 17.34 8.92 2.97
C SER A 57 16.02 9.70 2.90
N HIS A 58 15.90 10.76 3.71
CA HIS A 58 14.80 11.73 3.72
C HIS A 58 13.51 11.31 4.42
N LEU A 59 13.55 10.28 5.28
CA LEU A 59 12.39 9.97 6.14
C LEU A 59 11.93 11.20 6.96
N PRO A 60 10.61 11.49 7.00
CA PRO A 60 10.10 12.60 7.79
C PRO A 60 10.35 12.40 9.30
N ASN A 61 10.54 13.51 10.00
CA ASN A 61 10.81 13.48 11.44
C ASN A 61 9.75 12.70 12.23
N GLY A 62 10.21 11.93 13.21
CA GLY A 62 9.36 11.13 14.10
C GLY A 62 9.05 9.72 13.59
N LEU A 63 9.26 9.45 12.29
CA LEU A 63 9.09 8.11 11.74
C LEU A 63 10.26 7.21 12.11
N THR A 64 9.95 5.99 12.55
CA THR A 64 10.93 4.90 12.68
C THR A 64 10.44 3.71 11.85
N LEU A 65 11.18 3.33 10.80
CA LEU A 65 10.79 2.20 9.94
C LEU A 65 10.70 0.86 10.68
N ALA A 66 11.42 0.72 11.80
CA ALA A 66 11.34 -0.48 12.64
C ALA A 66 9.99 -0.63 13.37
N ASP A 67 9.18 0.44 13.43
CA ASP A 67 7.83 0.40 14.01
C ASP A 67 6.76 -0.02 12.98
N ILE A 68 7.14 -0.13 11.69
CA ILE A 68 6.26 -0.62 10.63
C ILE A 68 6.33 -2.15 10.63
N GLU A 69 5.21 -2.77 11.00
CA GLU A 69 5.07 -4.21 11.15
C GLU A 69 4.00 -4.75 10.21
N ARG A 70 4.09 -6.05 9.91
CA ARG A 70 3.12 -6.75 9.05
C ARG A 70 2.77 -8.12 9.61
N ILE A 71 1.50 -8.37 9.90
CA ILE A 71 1.01 -9.71 10.26
C ILE A 71 0.21 -10.28 9.10
N LEU A 72 0.84 -11.17 8.33
CA LEU A 72 0.22 -11.83 7.19
C LEU A 72 -0.13 -13.29 7.52
N PRO A 73 -1.41 -13.68 7.50
CA PRO A 73 -1.81 -15.08 7.63
C PRO A 73 -1.32 -15.90 6.43
N LEU A 74 -0.56 -16.96 6.72
CA LEU A 74 -0.05 -17.92 5.74
C LEU A 74 -0.47 -19.32 6.18
N ASP A 75 -0.94 -20.12 5.22
CA ASP A 75 -1.38 -21.50 5.48
C ASP A 75 -0.18 -22.43 5.75
N GLU A 76 -0.24 -23.20 6.83
CA GLU A 76 0.85 -24.07 7.27
C GLU A 76 1.17 -25.21 6.28
N ASP A 77 0.18 -25.61 5.47
CA ASP A 77 0.31 -26.70 4.49
C ASP A 77 0.74 -26.19 3.09
N THR A 78 1.05 -24.90 2.97
CA THR A 78 1.38 -24.25 1.70
C THR A 78 2.88 -23.94 1.62
N SER A 79 3.47 -24.17 0.44
CA SER A 79 4.84 -23.75 0.16
C SER A 79 4.86 -22.35 -0.43
N PHE A 80 5.85 -21.55 -0.05
CA PHE A 80 5.94 -20.14 -0.44
C PHE A 80 7.29 -19.81 -1.06
N GLY A 81 7.27 -18.91 -2.06
CA GLY A 81 8.43 -18.17 -2.52
C GLY A 81 8.31 -16.70 -2.11
N PHE A 82 9.44 -16.00 -2.10
CA PHE A 82 9.48 -14.56 -1.83
C PHE A 82 10.05 -13.82 -3.04
N TYR A 83 9.72 -12.54 -3.16
CA TYR A 83 10.30 -11.66 -4.16
C TYR A 83 10.61 -10.29 -3.58
N LEU A 84 11.57 -9.64 -4.20
CA LEU A 84 11.84 -8.22 -4.06
C LEU A 84 11.71 -7.58 -5.44
N LEU A 85 10.92 -6.53 -5.53
CA LEU A 85 10.75 -5.68 -6.70
C LEU A 85 11.34 -4.30 -6.39
N LYS A 86 12.22 -3.79 -7.24
CA LYS A 86 12.83 -2.47 -7.06
C LYS A 86 12.01 -1.39 -7.77
N GLU A 87 11.94 -0.19 -7.20
CA GLU A 87 11.39 1.05 -7.79
C GLU A 87 9.91 1.01 -8.22
N ASN A 88 9.19 -0.09 -8.03
CA ASN A 88 7.86 -0.30 -8.61
C ASN A 88 6.93 -1.10 -7.68
N SER A 89 5.62 -1.15 -7.96
CA SER A 89 4.65 -2.01 -7.23
C SER A 89 4.38 -3.29 -7.99
N THR A 90 4.03 -4.33 -7.26
CA THR A 90 3.51 -5.57 -7.82
C THR A 90 2.33 -5.31 -8.73
N GLN A 91 1.42 -4.41 -8.33
CA GLN A 91 0.25 -4.07 -9.12
C GLN A 91 0.63 -3.44 -10.47
N ALA A 92 1.52 -2.45 -10.47
CA ALA A 92 1.99 -1.78 -11.68
C ALA A 92 2.74 -2.75 -12.62
N VAL A 93 3.65 -3.56 -12.08
CA VAL A 93 4.40 -4.54 -12.87
C VAL A 93 3.52 -5.63 -13.43
N PHE A 94 2.58 -6.15 -12.63
CA PHE A 94 1.64 -7.16 -13.08
C PHE A 94 0.73 -6.62 -14.19
N LYS A 95 0.25 -5.38 -14.07
CA LYS A 95 -0.50 -4.70 -15.13
C LYS A 95 0.31 -4.56 -16.40
N GLU A 96 1.57 -4.10 -16.31
CA GLU A 96 2.46 -4.00 -17.47
C GLU A 96 2.63 -5.37 -18.16
N MET A 97 2.83 -6.43 -17.38
CA MET A 97 2.92 -7.80 -17.91
C MET A 97 1.64 -8.22 -18.63
N GLN A 98 0.45 -7.89 -18.12
CA GLN A 98 -0.81 -8.20 -18.79
C GLN A 98 -0.98 -7.44 -20.11
N GLU A 99 -0.54 -6.18 -20.16
CA GLU A 99 -0.68 -5.32 -21.34
C GLU A 99 0.35 -5.67 -22.43
N ASN A 100 1.59 -5.96 -22.03
CA ASN A 100 2.73 -6.11 -22.95
C ASN A 100 3.20 -7.57 -23.13
N GLY A 101 2.78 -8.47 -22.24
CA GLY A 101 3.25 -9.87 -22.16
C GLY A 101 4.59 -10.03 -21.42
N ASN A 102 5.19 -8.94 -20.96
CA ASN A 102 6.41 -8.90 -20.15
C ASN A 102 6.53 -7.54 -19.42
N SER A 103 7.47 -7.46 -18.48
CA SER A 103 7.94 -6.21 -17.87
C SER A 103 9.47 -6.21 -17.91
N ASP A 104 10.08 -5.04 -18.05
CA ASP A 104 11.53 -4.86 -17.97
C ASP A 104 12.03 -4.67 -16.53
N GLU A 105 11.12 -4.65 -15.55
CA GLU A 105 11.44 -4.43 -14.14
C GLU A 105 12.17 -5.61 -13.50
N GLU A 106 13.12 -5.29 -12.61
CA GLU A 106 13.92 -6.30 -11.93
C GLU A 106 13.16 -6.93 -10.75
N ILE A 107 12.79 -8.20 -10.89
CA ILE A 107 12.18 -9.01 -9.82
C ILE A 107 13.19 -10.04 -9.31
N ILE A 108 13.66 -9.86 -8.08
CA ILE A 108 14.58 -10.77 -7.40
C ILE A 108 13.80 -11.80 -6.58
N LEU A 109 13.60 -12.97 -7.16
CA LEU A 109 12.93 -14.11 -6.52
C LEU A 109 13.84 -14.81 -5.49
N SER A 110 13.24 -15.53 -4.55
CA SER A 110 13.93 -16.27 -3.46
C SER A 110 14.79 -17.46 -3.94
N ASN A 111 14.79 -17.78 -5.23
CA ASN A 111 15.72 -18.73 -5.84
C ASN A 111 16.99 -18.06 -6.41
N SER A 112 17.09 -16.73 -6.34
CA SER A 112 18.26 -15.96 -6.74
C SER A 112 19.46 -16.24 -5.83
N SER A 113 20.68 -16.11 -6.37
CA SER A 113 21.90 -16.12 -5.56
C SER A 113 22.03 -14.91 -4.62
N LEU A 114 21.21 -13.87 -4.85
CA LEU A 114 21.15 -12.68 -4.01
C LEU A 114 20.29 -12.90 -2.75
N PHE A 115 19.53 -14.00 -2.69
CA PHE A 115 18.64 -14.32 -1.58
C PHE A 115 19.27 -15.37 -0.65
N GLN A 116 19.17 -15.14 0.66
CA GLN A 116 19.63 -16.05 1.70
C GLN A 116 18.60 -16.15 2.83
N THR A 117 18.67 -17.23 3.60
CA THR A 117 17.85 -17.40 4.80
C THR A 117 18.72 -17.83 5.97
N GLU A 118 18.42 -17.33 7.16
CA GLU A 118 19.09 -17.71 8.40
C GLU A 118 18.07 -18.01 9.49
N VAL A 119 18.12 -19.21 10.06
CA VAL A 119 17.31 -19.58 11.22
C VAL A 119 18.00 -19.13 12.50
N GLN A 120 17.33 -18.30 13.28
CA GLN A 120 17.81 -17.74 14.54
C GLN A 120 17.61 -18.73 15.70
N THR A 121 18.31 -18.49 16.82
CA THR A 121 18.28 -19.37 17.99
C THR A 121 16.93 -19.41 18.72
N ASP A 122 16.11 -18.38 18.54
CA ASP A 122 14.76 -18.26 19.10
C ASP A 122 13.67 -18.87 18.20
N GLY A 123 14.07 -19.41 17.04
CA GLY A 123 13.15 -19.99 16.05
C GLY A 123 12.61 -18.99 15.03
N SER A 124 12.94 -17.70 15.12
CA SER A 124 12.68 -16.73 14.06
C SER A 124 13.59 -16.97 12.85
N TRP A 125 13.21 -16.45 11.69
CA TRP A 125 14.01 -16.51 10.46
C TRP A 125 14.38 -15.10 10.02
N ILE A 126 15.55 -14.97 9.42
CA ILE A 126 15.92 -13.78 8.64
C ILE A 126 15.87 -14.18 7.16
N LEU A 127 15.12 -13.42 6.37
CA LEU A 127 15.15 -13.48 4.91
C LEU A 127 15.98 -12.30 4.43
N SER A 128 17.05 -12.58 3.69
CA SER A 128 18.00 -11.56 3.26
C SER A 128 18.10 -11.46 1.76
N TRP A 129 17.99 -10.24 1.22
CA TRP A 129 18.41 -9.92 -0.14
C TRP A 129 19.63 -9.00 -0.08
N THR A 130 20.71 -9.38 -0.75
CA THR A 130 21.92 -8.57 -0.80
C THR A 130 22.37 -8.36 -2.24
N ASP A 131 22.45 -7.10 -2.64
CA ASP A 131 22.99 -6.68 -3.93
C ASP A 131 24.11 -5.68 -3.70
N GLU A 132 25.34 -6.19 -3.57
CA GLU A 132 26.53 -5.39 -3.30
C GLU A 132 26.81 -4.35 -4.39
N LEU A 133 26.38 -4.59 -5.63
CA LEU A 133 26.59 -3.65 -6.74
C LEU A 133 25.75 -2.40 -6.58
N ASN A 134 24.56 -2.54 -6.01
CA ASN A 134 23.61 -1.46 -5.78
C ASN A 134 23.53 -1.03 -4.30
N ALA A 135 24.44 -1.53 -3.45
CA ALA A 135 24.48 -1.27 -2.02
C ALA A 135 23.14 -1.50 -1.29
N MET A 136 22.40 -2.53 -1.71
CA MET A 136 21.11 -2.88 -1.14
C MET A 136 21.26 -4.07 -0.20
N THR A 137 20.76 -3.93 1.02
CA THR A 137 20.60 -5.04 1.97
C THR A 137 19.22 -4.97 2.59
N VAL A 138 18.50 -6.08 2.49
CA VAL A 138 17.18 -6.27 3.08
C VAL A 138 17.30 -7.39 4.07
N ASP A 139 16.97 -7.17 5.34
CA ASP A 139 16.87 -8.19 6.37
C ASP A 139 15.45 -8.15 6.94
N LEU A 140 14.67 -9.17 6.60
CA LEU A 140 13.30 -9.32 7.08
C LEU A 140 13.24 -10.40 8.16
N GLN A 141 12.88 -10.01 9.39
CA GLN A 141 12.65 -10.96 10.46
C GLN A 141 11.24 -11.54 10.36
N VAL A 142 11.14 -12.86 10.54
CA VAL A 142 9.88 -13.60 10.46
C VAL A 142 9.67 -14.44 11.71
N GLN A 143 8.50 -14.33 12.32
CA GLN A 143 8.11 -15.13 13.47
C GLN A 143 6.62 -15.49 13.44
N GLN A 144 6.23 -16.50 14.21
CA GLN A 144 4.80 -16.79 14.40
C GLN A 144 4.20 -15.81 15.40
N GLN A 145 3.03 -15.25 15.08
CA GLN A 145 2.33 -14.31 15.96
C GLN A 145 0.81 -14.40 15.75
N GLN A 146 0.10 -14.09 16.83
CA GLN A 146 -1.33 -13.81 16.92
C GLN A 146 -1.54 -12.74 18.01
N PRO A 147 -2.58 -11.89 17.95
CA PRO A 147 -3.67 -11.85 16.95
C PRO A 147 -3.26 -11.15 15.63
N ILE A 148 -4.15 -11.18 14.64
CA ILE A 148 -4.05 -10.38 13.39
C ILE A 148 -4.46 -8.93 13.70
N THR A 149 -3.83 -7.98 13.02
CA THR A 149 -4.15 -6.54 13.12
C THR A 149 -5.54 -6.25 12.54
N ILE A 150 -6.38 -5.50 13.27
CA ILE A 150 -7.73 -5.11 12.82
C ILE A 150 -7.61 -4.26 11.54
N GLY A 151 -8.56 -4.41 10.61
CA GLY A 151 -8.57 -3.62 9.37
C GLY A 151 -7.76 -4.21 8.21
N THR A 152 -7.03 -5.32 8.43
CA THR A 152 -6.04 -5.81 7.45
C THR A 152 -6.53 -6.94 6.56
N GLN A 153 -7.81 -7.32 6.59
CA GLN A 153 -8.30 -8.50 5.85
C GLN A 153 -8.03 -8.38 4.34
N LEU A 154 -8.48 -7.32 3.68
CA LEU A 154 -8.20 -7.13 2.25
C LEU A 154 -6.72 -6.85 1.93
N GLN A 155 -5.97 -6.21 2.84
CA GLN A 155 -4.51 -6.13 2.73
C GLN A 155 -3.90 -7.53 2.69
N ASN A 156 -4.39 -8.47 3.51
CA ASN A 156 -3.87 -9.83 3.63
C ASN A 156 -4.30 -10.78 2.48
N GLU A 157 -5.49 -10.56 1.92
CA GLU A 157 -6.06 -11.42 0.90
C GLU A 157 -5.65 -10.98 -0.51
N GLN A 158 -5.60 -9.67 -0.75
CA GLN A 158 -5.48 -9.09 -2.10
C GLN A 158 -4.36 -8.04 -2.21
N GLY A 159 -3.68 -7.71 -1.11
CA GLY A 159 -2.62 -6.69 -1.11
C GLY A 159 -3.15 -5.26 -1.27
N LEU A 160 -4.46 -5.02 -1.09
CA LEU A 160 -5.07 -3.71 -1.30
C LEU A 160 -4.68 -2.72 -0.19
N GLU A 161 -4.45 -1.47 -0.56
CA GLU A 161 -4.19 -0.34 0.34
C GLU A 161 -5.48 0.18 0.98
N VAL A 162 -6.19 -0.68 1.73
CA VAL A 162 -7.47 -0.35 2.37
C VAL A 162 -7.52 -0.79 3.82
N ILE A 163 -8.40 -0.16 4.59
CA ILE A 163 -8.80 -0.57 5.93
C ILE A 163 -10.14 -1.29 5.80
N ASP A 164 -10.13 -2.61 5.98
CA ASP A 164 -11.31 -3.46 5.87
C ASP A 164 -11.93 -3.73 7.25
N LEU A 165 -13.05 -3.06 7.53
CA LEU A 165 -13.84 -3.25 8.74
C LEU A 165 -15.12 -4.06 8.45
N SER A 166 -15.22 -4.73 7.30
CA SER A 166 -16.40 -5.51 6.92
C SER A 166 -16.70 -6.67 7.88
N GLY A 167 -15.67 -7.19 8.55
CA GLY A 167 -15.78 -8.22 9.59
C GLY A 167 -16.15 -7.68 10.97
N GLU A 168 -16.12 -6.37 11.19
CA GLU A 168 -16.39 -5.75 12.49
C GLU A 168 -17.88 -5.54 12.72
N SER A 169 -18.30 -5.60 13.98
CA SER A 169 -19.73 -5.47 14.36
C SER A 169 -20.06 -4.19 15.10
N ASN A 170 -19.07 -3.50 15.66
CA ASN A 170 -19.22 -2.24 16.37
C ASN A 170 -18.24 -1.23 15.80
N SER A 171 -18.63 0.05 15.76
CA SER A 171 -17.71 1.13 15.37
C SER A 171 -16.42 1.08 16.17
N LEU A 172 -15.34 1.55 15.55
CA LEU A 172 -14.01 1.59 16.13
C LEU A 172 -13.56 3.04 16.30
N THR A 173 -12.89 3.32 17.42
CA THR A 173 -12.09 4.52 17.54
C THR A 173 -10.87 4.36 16.64
N VAL A 174 -10.57 5.42 15.89
CA VAL A 174 -9.41 5.48 15.03
C VAL A 174 -8.48 6.59 15.50
N GLU A 175 -7.19 6.30 15.54
CA GLU A 175 -6.12 7.29 15.65
C GLU A 175 -5.31 7.25 14.35
N VAL A 176 -5.20 8.41 13.69
CA VAL A 176 -4.45 8.58 12.46
C VAL A 176 -3.23 9.43 12.74
N THR A 177 -2.05 8.83 12.59
CA THR A 177 -0.76 9.51 12.71
C THR A 177 -0.21 9.80 11.32
N ILE A 178 0.19 11.04 11.07
CA ILE A 178 0.79 11.47 9.80
C ILE A 178 2.18 12.06 10.04
N HIS A 179 3.15 11.57 9.28
CA HIS A 179 4.45 12.21 9.08
C HIS A 179 4.50 12.82 7.69
N ARG A 180 5.07 14.02 7.52
CA ARG A 180 5.07 14.74 6.24
C ARG A 180 6.46 15.27 5.86
N GLU A 181 6.87 15.02 4.62
CA GLU A 181 8.09 15.52 3.94
C GLU A 181 7.75 16.22 2.61
N ALA A 182 6.57 16.81 2.47
CA ALA A 182 6.14 17.39 1.19
C ALA A 182 6.49 18.88 1.04
N ALA A 183 6.76 19.32 -0.20
CA ALA A 183 6.81 20.74 -0.53
C ALA A 183 5.40 21.37 -0.67
N VAL A 184 4.38 20.56 -0.87
CA VAL A 184 3.01 21.00 -1.21
C VAL A 184 2.01 20.70 -0.09
N ASP A 185 1.13 21.65 0.20
CA ASP A 185 0.15 21.54 1.29
C ASP A 185 -1.03 20.62 0.89
N ASN A 186 -0.80 19.30 0.90
CA ASN A 186 -1.82 18.30 0.58
C ASN A 186 -2.78 18.05 1.74
N ILE A 187 -3.94 17.48 1.40
CA ILE A 187 -4.86 16.88 2.38
C ILE A 187 -4.87 15.37 2.18
N VAL A 188 -4.62 14.61 3.24
CA VAL A 188 -4.92 13.17 3.28
C VAL A 188 -6.32 12.98 3.85
N SER A 189 -7.08 12.04 3.30
CA SER A 189 -8.37 11.65 3.86
C SER A 189 -8.65 10.17 3.66
N LEU A 190 -9.61 9.64 4.42
CA LEU A 190 -10.18 8.31 4.21
C LEU A 190 -11.55 8.46 3.57
N TYR A 191 -11.92 7.56 2.66
CA TYR A 191 -13.26 7.51 2.09
C TYR A 191 -13.80 6.09 2.02
N LYS A 192 -15.13 5.96 2.12
CA LYS A 192 -15.81 4.67 1.98
C LYS A 192 -15.71 4.15 0.55
N VAL A 193 -15.33 2.89 0.41
CA VAL A 193 -15.16 2.18 -0.86
C VAL A 193 -15.70 0.74 -0.73
N GLN A 194 -15.95 0.07 -1.84
CA GLN A 194 -16.27 -1.35 -1.86
C GLN A 194 -14.99 -2.20 -2.01
N ALA A 195 -15.11 -3.51 -1.79
CA ALA A 195 -13.99 -4.44 -1.87
C ALA A 195 -13.31 -4.51 -3.24
N ASP A 196 -14.02 -4.14 -4.32
CA ASP A 196 -13.49 -4.06 -5.68
C ASP A 196 -12.96 -2.66 -6.05
N GLY A 197 -12.83 -1.77 -5.07
CA GLY A 197 -12.41 -0.39 -5.26
C GLY A 197 -13.51 0.54 -5.81
N SER A 198 -14.73 0.07 -6.08
CA SER A 198 -15.82 0.93 -6.56
C SER A 198 -16.42 1.79 -5.46
N VAL A 199 -16.96 2.96 -5.81
CA VAL A 199 -17.58 3.90 -4.86
C VAL A 199 -19.05 4.08 -5.18
N THR A 200 -19.90 4.08 -4.15
CA THR A 200 -21.31 4.42 -4.30
C THR A 200 -21.49 5.93 -4.21
N ASP A 201 -22.01 6.57 -5.26
CA ASP A 201 -22.37 7.98 -5.24
C ASP A 201 -23.53 8.22 -4.26
N PRO A 202 -23.33 8.99 -3.17
CA PRO A 202 -24.35 9.17 -2.14
C PRO A 202 -25.54 10.01 -2.62
N LEU A 203 -25.41 10.76 -3.72
CA LEU A 203 -26.50 11.56 -4.28
C LEU A 203 -27.43 10.72 -5.17
N THR A 204 -26.85 9.81 -5.96
CA THR A 204 -27.60 9.04 -6.98
C THR A 204 -27.85 7.59 -6.57
N GLY A 205 -27.07 7.05 -5.64
CA GLY A 205 -27.04 5.63 -5.27
C GLY A 205 -26.36 4.74 -6.30
N GLU A 206 -25.69 5.32 -7.30
CA GLU A 206 -25.01 4.56 -8.35
C GLU A 206 -23.62 4.10 -7.91
N THR A 207 -23.29 2.83 -8.18
CA THR A 207 -21.94 2.31 -8.02
C THR A 207 -21.06 2.68 -9.21
N ILE A 208 -19.94 3.35 -8.94
CA ILE A 208 -18.99 3.83 -9.92
C ILE A 208 -17.69 3.03 -9.77
N THR A 209 -17.33 2.28 -10.79
CA THR A 209 -16.07 1.52 -10.82
C THR A 209 -14.87 2.45 -11.00
N ALA A 210 -13.73 2.09 -10.40
CA ALA A 210 -12.47 2.82 -10.52
C ALA A 210 -11.84 2.56 -11.89
N THR A 211 -12.29 3.29 -12.92
CA THR A 211 -11.74 3.22 -14.27
C THR A 211 -11.49 4.62 -14.82
N SER A 212 -10.60 4.72 -15.81
CA SER A 212 -10.27 6.00 -16.45
C SER A 212 -11.48 6.64 -17.12
N GLU A 213 -12.41 5.84 -17.68
CA GLU A 213 -13.69 6.33 -18.23
C GLU A 213 -14.58 6.96 -17.15
N ASN A 214 -14.52 6.45 -15.93
CA ASN A 214 -15.33 6.91 -14.81
C ASN A 214 -14.65 7.98 -13.95
N GLN A 215 -13.40 8.35 -14.24
CA GLN A 215 -12.54 9.16 -13.37
C GLN A 215 -13.24 10.36 -12.72
N SER A 216 -13.80 11.29 -13.50
CA SER A 216 -14.40 12.50 -12.94
C SER A 216 -15.64 12.20 -12.07
N ARG A 217 -16.34 11.09 -12.33
CA ARG A 217 -17.49 10.67 -11.51
C ARG A 217 -17.00 10.00 -10.23
N TYR A 218 -15.95 9.18 -10.34
CA TYR A 218 -15.32 8.50 -9.23
C TYR A 218 -14.74 9.51 -8.22
N ILE A 219 -13.95 10.49 -8.68
CA ILE A 219 -13.41 11.56 -7.82
C ILE A 219 -14.54 12.25 -7.05
N ARG A 220 -15.63 12.61 -7.72
CA ARG A 220 -16.78 13.28 -7.09
C ARG A 220 -17.41 12.42 -6.01
N ALA A 221 -17.61 11.14 -6.29
CA ALA A 221 -18.21 10.19 -5.35
C ALA A 221 -17.26 9.90 -4.18
N ALA A 222 -15.96 9.75 -4.42
CA ALA A 222 -14.96 9.54 -3.37
C ALA A 222 -14.87 10.74 -2.43
N LEU A 223 -14.83 11.96 -2.98
CA LEU A 223 -14.86 13.20 -2.20
C LEU A 223 -16.15 13.32 -1.37
N ALA A 224 -17.29 12.87 -1.89
CA ALA A 224 -18.55 12.88 -1.15
C ALA A 224 -18.65 11.79 -0.06
N ASN A 225 -17.81 10.75 -0.14
CA ASN A 225 -17.75 9.64 0.83
C ASN A 225 -16.60 9.76 1.84
N ARG A 226 -15.94 10.93 1.92
CA ARG A 226 -14.88 11.16 2.91
C ARG A 226 -15.40 11.03 4.32
N VAL A 227 -14.54 10.55 5.22
CA VAL A 227 -14.83 10.48 6.64
C VAL A 227 -14.71 11.88 7.24
N GLU A 228 -15.83 12.41 7.72
CA GLU A 228 -15.87 13.74 8.34
C GLU A 228 -14.92 13.79 9.55
N GLY A 229 -14.10 14.85 9.63
CA GLY A 229 -13.14 15.03 10.71
C GLY A 229 -11.79 14.32 10.51
N LEU A 230 -11.64 13.52 9.45
CA LEU A 230 -10.37 12.90 9.04
C LEU A 230 -9.83 13.48 7.73
N ASP A 231 -10.17 14.74 7.42
CA ASP A 231 -9.46 15.53 6.40
C ASP A 231 -8.23 16.17 7.07
N ILE A 232 -7.04 15.69 6.73
CA ILE A 232 -5.81 15.94 7.48
C ILE A 232 -4.83 16.76 6.65
N SER A 233 -4.41 17.91 7.19
CA SER A 233 -3.30 18.71 6.69
C SER A 233 -2.22 18.82 7.78
N SER A 234 -0.97 18.48 7.47
CA SER A 234 0.17 18.64 8.37
C SER A 234 1.13 19.70 7.86
N SER A 235 1.84 20.38 8.76
CA SER A 235 2.98 21.23 8.38
C SER A 235 4.17 20.38 7.96
N ASN A 236 5.10 20.93 7.16
CA ASN A 236 6.27 20.17 6.76
C ASN A 236 7.09 19.69 7.96
N GLN A 237 7.63 18.48 7.85
CA GLN A 237 8.51 17.86 8.84
C GLN A 237 7.90 17.75 10.24
N THR A 238 6.57 17.63 10.29
CA THR A 238 5.77 17.58 11.52
C THR A 238 4.93 16.31 11.58
N GLU A 239 4.89 15.71 12.77
CA GLU A 239 3.93 14.65 13.12
C GLU A 239 2.60 15.29 13.54
N THR A 240 1.50 14.82 12.94
CA THR A 240 0.14 15.21 13.32
C THR A 240 -0.64 13.97 13.68
N ILE A 241 -1.34 14.02 14.82
CA ILE A 241 -2.23 12.95 15.29
C ILE A 241 -3.66 13.47 15.32
N LEU A 242 -4.58 12.72 14.74
CA LEU A 242 -6.01 12.96 14.79
C LEU A 242 -6.74 11.73 15.27
N SER A 243 -7.87 11.94 15.93
CA SER A 243 -8.74 10.84 16.37
C SER A 243 -10.14 11.02 15.81
N GLY A 244 -10.78 9.90 15.50
CA GLY A 244 -12.15 9.87 15.00
C GLY A 244 -12.81 8.52 15.28
N GLU A 245 -13.87 8.23 14.53
CA GLU A 245 -14.54 6.93 14.54
C GLU A 245 -14.73 6.44 13.12
N LEU A 246 -14.56 5.13 12.91
CA LEU A 246 -14.93 4.45 11.68
C LEU A 246 -16.12 3.53 11.95
N GLU A 247 -17.05 3.48 11.00
CA GLU A 247 -18.21 2.60 11.06
C GLU A 247 -17.76 1.16 10.79
N ALA A 248 -18.30 0.23 11.58
CA ALA A 248 -18.15 -1.20 11.30
C ALA A 248 -18.94 -1.60 10.06
N GLY A 249 -18.48 -2.66 9.39
CA GLY A 249 -19.11 -3.19 8.18
C GLY A 249 -18.67 -2.47 6.89
N GLU A 250 -17.82 -1.45 6.99
CA GLU A 250 -17.37 -0.62 5.88
C GLU A 250 -15.90 -0.90 5.51
N ILE A 251 -15.52 -0.50 4.29
CA ILE A 251 -14.12 -0.50 3.84
C ILE A 251 -13.73 0.94 3.54
N TYR A 252 -12.53 1.32 3.98
CA TYR A 252 -12.00 2.67 3.80
C TYR A 252 -10.70 2.62 3.01
N ALA A 253 -10.58 3.46 1.98
CA ALA A 253 -9.32 3.68 1.29
C ALA A 253 -8.75 5.06 1.63
N PRO A 254 -7.43 5.22 1.70
CA PRO A 254 -6.80 6.53 1.74
C PRO A 254 -6.91 7.23 0.38
N MET A 255 -6.91 8.56 0.41
CA MET A 255 -6.69 9.41 -0.75
C MET A 255 -5.77 10.57 -0.37
N ILE A 256 -5.09 11.14 -1.36
CA ILE A 256 -4.38 12.41 -1.24
C ILE A 256 -4.98 13.43 -2.20
N ILE A 257 -5.38 14.58 -1.67
CA ILE A 257 -5.89 15.73 -2.42
C ILE A 257 -4.74 16.72 -2.54
N PHE A 258 -4.26 16.92 -3.76
CA PHE A 258 -3.08 17.72 -4.04
C PHE A 258 -3.37 19.23 -3.99
N ASP A 259 -2.68 19.97 -3.11
CA ASP A 259 -2.78 21.45 -3.01
C ASP A 259 -4.20 22.05 -3.14
N PRO A 260 -5.20 21.60 -2.35
CA PRO A 260 -6.58 22.03 -2.52
C PRO A 260 -6.78 23.54 -2.39
N ALA A 261 -5.86 24.25 -1.71
CA ALA A 261 -5.88 25.71 -1.60
C ALA A 261 -5.60 26.42 -2.94
N LYS A 262 -4.84 25.80 -3.85
CA LYS A 262 -4.59 26.32 -5.21
C LYS A 262 -5.61 25.85 -6.23
N GLN A 263 -6.46 24.89 -5.88
CA GLN A 263 -7.58 24.45 -6.71
C GLN A 263 -8.75 25.45 -6.56
N VAL A 264 -8.76 26.47 -7.43
CA VAL A 264 -9.51 27.73 -7.34
C VAL A 264 -11.04 27.60 -7.09
N ASN A 265 -11.62 26.40 -7.19
CA ASN A 265 -13.06 26.14 -6.97
C ASN A 265 -13.37 24.92 -6.07
N ALA A 266 -12.40 24.36 -5.34
CA ALA A 266 -12.59 23.17 -4.50
C ALA A 266 -13.35 23.49 -3.19
N ASN A 267 -14.61 23.94 -3.30
CA ASN A 267 -15.54 23.64 -2.22
C ASN A 267 -15.86 22.15 -2.35
N LEU A 268 -15.07 21.28 -1.71
CA LEU A 268 -15.18 19.83 -1.78
C LEU A 268 -16.59 19.29 -1.40
N ALA A 269 -17.48 20.13 -0.87
CA ALA A 269 -18.88 19.83 -0.58
C ALA A 269 -19.87 20.31 -1.67
N ASN A 270 -19.40 20.93 -2.77
CA ASN A 270 -20.25 21.42 -3.86
C ASN A 270 -20.35 20.37 -4.99
N PRO A 271 -21.56 19.86 -5.30
CA PRO A 271 -21.75 18.87 -6.38
C PRO A 271 -21.48 19.44 -7.79
N ASP A 272 -21.44 20.76 -7.94
CA ASP A 272 -21.19 21.46 -9.21
C ASP A 272 -19.71 21.90 -9.38
N ILE A 273 -18.75 21.29 -8.65
CA ILE A 273 -17.31 21.56 -8.88
C ILE A 273 -16.95 21.20 -10.33
N TRP A 274 -16.30 22.15 -11.02
CA TRP A 274 -15.52 21.88 -12.22
C TRP A 274 -14.27 21.11 -11.80
N LEU A 275 -14.35 19.78 -11.79
CA LEU A 275 -13.29 18.87 -11.31
C LEU A 275 -12.03 18.87 -12.19
N GLU A 276 -12.01 19.64 -13.28
CA GLU A 276 -10.82 19.82 -14.13
C GLU A 276 -9.65 20.49 -13.40
N ASP A 277 -9.90 21.07 -12.21
CA ASP A 277 -8.87 21.68 -11.36
C ASP A 277 -8.58 20.85 -10.08
N VAL A 278 -9.23 19.70 -9.85
CA VAL A 278 -9.03 18.90 -8.63
C VAL A 278 -8.22 17.64 -8.92
N GLU A 279 -6.96 17.64 -8.49
CA GLU A 279 -6.10 16.47 -8.56
C GLU A 279 -6.20 15.68 -7.24
N VAL A 280 -6.56 14.41 -7.36
CA VAL A 280 -6.69 13.47 -6.24
C VAL A 280 -6.12 12.15 -6.67
N TYR A 281 -5.25 11.57 -5.84
CA TYR A 281 -4.71 10.24 -6.07
C TYR A 281 -5.27 9.23 -5.09
N PHE A 282 -5.47 8.02 -5.60
CA PHE A 282 -6.08 6.88 -4.94
C PHE A 282 -5.18 5.65 -5.08
N PRO A 283 -5.44 4.58 -4.33
CA PRO A 283 -4.78 3.29 -4.56
C PRO A 283 -5.12 2.67 -5.92
N TRP A 284 -6.18 3.16 -6.59
CA TRP A 284 -6.65 2.61 -7.86
C TRP A 284 -6.03 3.38 -9.03
N MET A 285 -4.90 2.88 -9.53
CA MET A 285 -4.16 3.51 -10.63
C MET A 285 -5.02 3.90 -11.83
N GLU A 286 -6.03 3.10 -12.19
CA GLU A 286 -6.90 3.34 -13.34
C GLU A 286 -7.67 4.66 -13.25
N VAL A 287 -7.85 5.19 -12.04
CA VAL A 287 -8.56 6.44 -11.80
C VAL A 287 -7.63 7.63 -11.59
N ASN A 288 -6.35 7.39 -11.31
CA ASN A 288 -5.33 8.43 -11.23
C ASN A 288 -5.07 9.01 -12.63
N SER A 289 -4.94 10.34 -12.76
CA SER A 289 -4.93 11.01 -14.07
C SER A 289 -3.73 10.69 -14.94
N ASP A 290 -2.64 10.29 -14.31
CA ASP A 290 -1.40 9.84 -14.93
C ASP A 290 -1.23 8.32 -14.95
N GLY A 291 -2.17 7.58 -14.35
CA GLY A 291 -2.10 6.13 -14.22
C GLY A 291 -1.01 5.63 -13.27
N TYR A 292 -0.38 6.50 -12.49
CA TYR A 292 0.69 6.13 -11.56
C TYR A 292 0.11 5.62 -10.23
N ASP A 293 0.87 4.77 -9.57
CA ASP A 293 0.56 4.26 -8.24
C ASP A 293 1.15 5.21 -7.19
N HIS A 294 0.31 6.09 -6.66
CA HIS A 294 0.71 7.12 -5.70
C HIS A 294 0.66 6.68 -4.24
N ILE A 295 0.13 5.49 -3.92
CA ILE A 295 -0.11 5.08 -2.54
C ILE A 295 0.38 3.65 -2.34
N ARG A 296 1.27 3.45 -1.37
CA ARG A 296 1.90 2.15 -1.11
C ARG A 296 1.53 1.59 0.25
N LEU A 297 1.30 0.28 0.31
CA LEU A 297 1.14 -0.45 1.58
C LEU A 297 2.52 -0.67 2.21
N LEU A 298 2.89 0.18 3.16
CA LEU A 298 4.16 0.04 3.87
C LEU A 298 4.12 -1.11 4.87
N GLY A 299 2.96 -1.43 5.43
CA GLY A 299 2.76 -2.48 6.44
C GLY A 299 1.30 -2.47 6.90
N ASP A 300 0.97 -3.19 7.96
CA ASP A 300 -0.41 -3.23 8.47
C ASP A 300 -0.92 -1.82 8.76
N ASN A 301 -1.94 -1.36 8.02
CA ASN A 301 -2.52 -0.02 8.13
C ASN A 301 -1.51 1.15 8.06
N HIS A 302 -0.37 0.94 7.37
CA HIS A 302 0.61 1.99 7.07
C HIS A 302 0.66 2.26 5.58
N PHE A 303 0.53 3.53 5.20
CA PHE A 303 0.46 3.96 3.81
C PHE A 303 1.49 5.07 3.54
N GLY A 304 2.29 4.91 2.48
CA GLY A 304 3.20 5.95 1.98
C GLY A 304 2.61 6.59 0.73
N PHE A 305 2.85 7.88 0.52
CA PHE A 305 2.22 8.65 -0.55
C PHE A 305 3.27 9.42 -1.35
N GLU A 306 3.02 9.54 -2.66
CA GLU A 306 3.65 10.48 -3.58
C GLU A 306 2.65 11.58 -3.95
N ASP A 307 3.02 12.85 -3.74
CA ASP A 307 2.12 13.97 -3.95
C ASP A 307 2.19 14.59 -5.35
N LEU A 308 3.28 14.39 -6.08
CA LEU A 308 3.52 15.03 -7.36
C LEU A 308 3.07 14.16 -8.54
N PRO A 309 2.52 14.77 -9.61
CA PRO A 309 2.16 14.05 -10.84
C PRO A 309 3.31 13.24 -11.44
N ALA A 310 2.96 12.15 -12.11
CA ALA A 310 3.85 11.16 -12.71
C ALA A 310 4.80 10.49 -11.71
N GLY A 311 4.39 10.45 -10.44
CA GLY A 311 5.09 9.81 -9.33
C GLY A 311 6.27 10.59 -8.77
N GLY A 312 6.33 11.92 -8.94
CA GLY A 312 7.30 12.75 -8.22
C GLY A 312 8.75 12.27 -8.30
N ASP A 313 9.38 12.16 -7.13
CA ASP A 313 10.72 11.59 -6.93
C ASP A 313 10.71 10.14 -6.42
N ARG A 314 9.53 9.55 -6.22
CA ARG A 314 9.30 8.10 -6.03
C ARG A 314 9.90 7.53 -4.76
N ASP A 315 9.96 8.33 -3.70
CA ASP A 315 10.41 7.92 -2.38
C ASP A 315 9.28 7.63 -1.38
N PHE A 316 8.03 7.96 -1.74
CA PHE A 316 6.76 7.76 -1.04
C PHE A 316 6.75 8.27 0.40
N ASN A 317 7.59 9.26 0.69
CA ASN A 317 7.74 9.82 2.03
C ASN A 317 7.12 11.22 2.18
N ASP A 318 6.57 11.78 1.10
CA ASP A 318 5.86 13.07 1.09
C ASP A 318 4.84 13.12 2.24
N LEU A 319 4.07 12.03 2.39
CA LEU A 319 3.21 11.73 3.52
C LEU A 319 3.30 10.25 3.88
N ILE A 320 3.31 9.96 5.17
CA ILE A 320 3.22 8.60 5.70
C ILE A 320 2.11 8.58 6.74
N VAL A 321 1.14 7.70 6.54
CA VAL A 321 -0.06 7.61 7.36
C VAL A 321 -0.11 6.26 8.05
N LYS A 322 -0.22 6.28 9.37
CA LYS A 322 -0.51 5.12 10.20
C LYS A 322 -1.93 5.23 10.73
N VAL A 323 -2.67 4.12 10.68
CA VAL A 323 -4.02 4.04 11.24
C VAL A 323 -4.09 2.98 12.33
N ASP A 324 -4.23 3.44 13.57
CA ASP A 324 -4.43 2.60 14.75
C ASP A 324 -5.94 2.49 15.05
N LEU A 325 -6.42 1.26 15.22
CA LEU A 325 -7.84 0.96 15.44
C LEU A 325 -8.03 0.31 16.80
N SER A 326 -9.06 0.75 17.52
CA SER A 326 -9.46 0.17 18.80
C SER A 326 -10.98 0.06 18.89
N PRO A 327 -11.53 -1.03 19.45
CA PRO A 327 -12.96 -1.11 19.72
C PRO A 327 -13.44 0.08 20.56
N VAL A 328 -14.61 0.64 20.25
CA VAL A 328 -15.23 1.64 21.13
C VAL A 328 -15.72 0.94 22.40
N ASP A 329 -15.27 1.39 23.56
CA ASP A 329 -15.73 0.95 24.89
C ASP A 329 -17.20 1.34 25.16
#